data_AF-A0A151SBZ3-F1
#
_entry.id   AF-A0A151SBZ3-F1
#
_cell.length_a   1.000
_cell.length_b   1.000
_cell.length_c   1.000
_cell.angle_alpha   90.00
_cell.angle_beta   90.00
_cell.angle_gamma   90.00
#
_symmetry.space_group_name_H-M   'P 1'
#
loop_
_entity.id
_entity.type
_entity.pdbx_description
1 polymer ?
#
loop_
_entity_poly.entity_id
_entity_poly.type
_entity_poly.pdbx_seq_one_letter_code
_entity_poly.pdbx_strand_id
1 'polypeptide(L)'
;MVVKTTSATDHAADLAEVFGQITRHNMRLNPEKCVFGVQGGKFLGFMITSRGIEANPEKCKAIIQMQSPQTVKDVQHLAGGLVSLSHFIPRLADKAGPIFTLLRKLKNFEWTDQCEEAFKSFKTFLTTLPIL
;
A
#
# COMPACT_ATOMS: atom_id res chain seq x y z
N MET A 1 -15.43 2.26 -6.87
CA MET A 1 -16.53 2.08 -5.89
C MET A 1 -16.32 0.75 -5.20
N VAL A 2 -16.56 0.68 -3.90
CA VAL A 2 -16.50 -0.56 -3.11
C VAL A 2 -17.86 -0.74 -2.45
N VAL A 3 -18.46 -1.90 -2.62
CA VAL A 3 -19.71 -2.29 -1.95
C VAL A 3 -19.34 -3.44 -1.01
N LYS A 4 -19.66 -3.31 0.27
CA LYS A 4 -19.35 -4.32 1.29
C LYS A 4 -20.60 -4.62 2.09
N THR A 5 -20.79 -5.90 2.41
CA THR A 5 -21.93 -6.40 3.15
C THR A 5 -21.44 -7.44 4.15
N THR A 6 -22.09 -7.55 5.31
CA THR A 6 -21.74 -8.55 6.33
C THR A 6 -22.30 -9.94 6.00
N SER A 7 -23.44 -9.99 5.29
CA SER A 7 -24.06 -11.23 4.81
C SER A 7 -23.94 -11.37 3.29
N ALA A 8 -23.61 -12.58 2.82
CA ALA A 8 -23.57 -12.89 1.39
C ALA A 8 -24.97 -12.83 0.75
N THR A 9 -26.03 -13.12 1.51
CA THR A 9 -27.42 -13.10 1.01
C THR A 9 -27.87 -11.70 0.63
N ASP A 10 -27.38 -10.70 1.36
CA ASP A 10 -27.85 -9.31 1.24
C ASP A 10 -27.03 -8.54 0.19
N HIS A 11 -25.85 -9.05 -0.16
CA HIS A 11 -24.92 -8.39 -1.08
C HIS A 11 -25.52 -8.16 -2.48
N ALA A 12 -26.38 -9.07 -2.95
CA ALA A 12 -27.07 -8.91 -4.22
C ALA A 12 -28.06 -7.73 -4.19
N ALA A 13 -28.74 -7.51 -3.06
CA ALA A 13 -29.66 -6.39 -2.89
C ALA A 13 -28.91 -5.06 -2.84
N ASP A 14 -27.80 -5.00 -2.08
CA ASP A 14 -26.94 -3.82 -2.02
C ASP A 14 -26.38 -3.45 -3.41
N LEU A 15 -25.93 -4.44 -4.17
CA LEU A 15 -25.46 -4.25 -5.55
C LEU A 15 -26.58 -3.72 -6.46
N ALA A 16 -27.80 -4.24 -6.34
CA ALA A 16 -28.94 -3.79 -7.12
C ALA A 16 -29.28 -2.32 -6.85
N GLU A 17 -29.27 -1.90 -5.58
CA GLU A 17 -29.48 -0.50 -5.21
C GLU A 17 -28.39 0.40 -5.81
N VAL A 18 -27.13 0.02 -5.64
CA VAL A 18 -25.98 0.77 -6.13
C VAL A 18 -25.98 0.88 -7.66
N PHE A 19 -26.29 -0.20 -8.37
CA PHE A 19 -26.44 -0.17 -9.83
C PHE A 19 -27.61 0.73 -10.25
N GLY A 20 -28.73 0.72 -9.50
CA GLY A 20 -29.83 1.65 -9.71
C GLY A 20 -29.39 3.11 -9.62
N GLN A 21 -28.56 3.47 -8.64
CA GLN A 21 -28.00 4.82 -8.52
C GLN A 21 -27.06 5.17 -9.68
N ILE A 22 -26.19 4.24 -10.07
CA ILE A 22 -25.27 4.43 -11.21
C ILE A 22 -26.05 4.73 -12.50
N THR A 23 -27.06 3.92 -12.78
CA THR A 23 -27.92 4.11 -13.96
C THR A 23 -28.69 5.42 -13.88
N ARG A 24 -29.27 5.75 -12.71
CA ARG A 24 -30.00 7.02 -12.50
C ARG A 24 -29.13 8.24 -12.79
N HIS A 25 -27.86 8.19 -12.43
CA HIS A 25 -26.90 9.27 -12.68
C HIS A 25 -26.16 9.14 -14.03
N ASN A 26 -26.61 8.25 -14.92
CA ASN A 26 -26.04 8.01 -16.25
C ASN A 26 -24.52 7.70 -16.23
N MET A 27 -24.05 7.07 -15.16
CA MET A 27 -22.68 6.59 -15.03
C MET A 27 -22.55 5.19 -15.67
N ARG A 28 -21.36 4.84 -16.13
CA ARG A 28 -21.06 3.52 -16.71
C ARG A 28 -19.88 2.88 -15.99
N LEU A 29 -19.99 1.58 -15.73
CA LEU A 29 -18.90 0.76 -15.20
C LEU A 29 -18.17 0.06 -16.35
N ASN A 30 -16.88 -0.20 -16.17
CA ASN A 30 -16.12 -1.07 -17.06
C ASN A 30 -16.18 -2.51 -16.53
N PRO A 31 -16.90 -3.44 -17.19
CA PRO A 31 -17.06 -4.81 -16.70
C PRO A 31 -15.74 -5.56 -16.50
N GLU A 32 -14.72 -5.32 -17.34
CA GLU A 32 -13.41 -5.97 -17.25
C GLU A 32 -12.64 -5.58 -15.98
N LYS A 33 -12.98 -4.42 -15.39
CA LYS A 33 -12.37 -3.92 -14.15
C LYS A 33 -13.24 -4.14 -12.93
N CYS A 34 -14.44 -4.69 -13.09
CA CYS A 34 -15.35 -4.99 -12.00
C CYS A 34 -15.09 -6.40 -11.45
N VAL A 35 -15.04 -6.51 -10.13
CA VAL A 35 -14.86 -7.77 -9.41
C VAL A 35 -15.98 -7.87 -8.38
N PHE A 36 -16.67 -9.01 -8.35
CA PHE A 36 -17.85 -9.24 -7.51
C PHE A 36 -17.72 -10.53 -6.71
N GLY A 37 -18.41 -10.62 -5.58
CA GLY A 37 -18.50 -11.86 -4.79
C GLY A 37 -17.19 -12.33 -4.17
N VAL A 38 -16.22 -11.44 -3.98
CA VAL A 38 -14.92 -11.74 -3.37
C VAL A 38 -14.89 -11.36 -1.90
N GLN A 39 -14.14 -12.10 -1.09
CA GLN A 39 -13.94 -11.81 0.34
C GLN A 39 -12.96 -10.63 0.58
N GLY A 40 -12.24 -10.23 -0.46
CA GLY A 40 -11.34 -9.10 -0.43
C GLY A 40 -10.72 -8.84 -1.81
N GLY A 41 -10.16 -7.65 -1.99
CA GLY A 41 -9.61 -7.23 -3.27
C GLY A 41 -8.79 -5.95 -3.21
N LYS A 42 -8.08 -5.68 -4.30
CA LYS A 42 -7.24 -4.48 -4.45
C LYS A 42 -8.11 -3.28 -4.78
N PHE A 43 -8.01 -2.21 -3.99
CA PHE A 43 -8.70 -0.95 -4.25
C PHE A 43 -7.82 0.24 -3.88
N LEU A 44 -7.65 1.19 -4.82
CA LEU A 44 -6.83 2.40 -4.65
C LEU A 44 -5.41 2.14 -4.09
N GLY A 45 -4.83 0.98 -4.41
CA GLY A 45 -3.48 0.62 -3.96
C GLY A 45 -3.40 0.00 -2.57
N PHE A 46 -4.54 -0.31 -1.95
CA PHE A 46 -4.69 -1.07 -0.70
C PHE A 46 -5.37 -2.41 -0.96
N MET A 47 -5.28 -3.32 0.00
CA MET A 47 -6.08 -4.55 0.05
C MET A 47 -7.23 -4.34 1.02
N ILE A 48 -8.46 -4.50 0.55
CA ILE A 48 -9.64 -4.47 1.41
C ILE A 48 -10.03 -5.93 1.66
N THR A 49 -10.09 -6.34 2.92
CA THR A 49 -10.49 -7.69 3.33
C THR A 49 -11.58 -7.62 4.39
N SER A 50 -12.14 -8.76 4.77
CA SER A 50 -13.07 -8.86 5.90
C SER A 50 -12.45 -8.44 7.24
N ARG A 51 -11.11 -8.47 7.36
CA ARG A 51 -10.38 -8.07 8.57
C ARG A 51 -10.17 -6.56 8.69
N GLY A 52 -10.21 -5.85 7.57
CA GLY A 52 -9.93 -4.42 7.51
C GLY A 52 -9.18 -4.02 6.24
N ILE A 53 -8.48 -2.89 6.32
CA ILE A 53 -7.62 -2.37 5.26
C ILE A 53 -6.20 -2.84 5.51
N GLU A 54 -5.64 -3.54 4.53
CA GLU A 54 -4.31 -4.12 4.56
C GLU A 54 -3.40 -3.44 3.52
N ALA A 55 -2.10 -3.43 3.80
CA ALA A 55 -1.10 -2.97 2.84
C ALA A 55 -1.09 -3.88 1.60
N ASN A 56 -0.79 -3.31 0.43
CA ASN A 56 -0.65 -4.13 -0.77
C ASN A 56 0.59 -5.05 -0.64
N PRO A 57 0.42 -6.39 -0.64
CA PRO A 57 1.52 -7.33 -0.50
C PRO A 57 2.56 -7.20 -1.61
N GLU A 58 2.18 -6.77 -2.82
CA GLU A 58 3.11 -6.54 -3.93
C GLU A 58 4.11 -5.42 -3.58
N LYS A 59 3.62 -4.33 -2.98
CA LYS A 59 4.45 -3.19 -2.57
C LYS A 59 5.39 -3.59 -1.42
N CYS A 60 4.89 -4.32 -0.44
CA CYS A 60 5.69 -4.83 0.67
C CYS A 60 6.78 -5.78 0.15
N LYS A 61 6.41 -6.73 -0.71
CA LYS A 61 7.33 -7.71 -1.29
C LYS A 61 8.43 -7.04 -2.10
N ALA A 62 8.11 -6.02 -2.89
CA ALA A 62 9.11 -5.27 -3.65
C ALA A 62 10.20 -4.67 -2.74
N ILE A 63 9.83 -4.07 -1.60
CA ILE A 63 10.81 -3.49 -0.66
C ILE A 63 11.56 -4.59 0.10
N ILE A 64 10.88 -5.66 0.52
CA ILE A 64 11.51 -6.80 1.23
C ILE A 64 12.60 -7.45 0.35
N GLN A 65 12.32 -7.64 -0.94
CA GLN A 65 13.22 -8.28 -1.90
C GLN A 65 14.27 -7.33 -2.49
N MET A 66 14.11 -6.02 -2.30
CA MET A 66 15.05 -5.01 -2.79
C MET A 66 16.45 -5.21 -2.18
N GLN A 67 17.50 -5.14 -2.97
CA GLN A 67 18.88 -5.13 -2.46
C GLN A 67 19.20 -3.78 -1.78
N SER A 68 20.26 -3.74 -0.97
CA SER A 68 20.69 -2.48 -0.35
C SER A 68 20.95 -1.42 -1.43
N PRO A 69 20.36 -0.21 -1.32
CA PRO A 69 20.53 0.85 -2.30
C PRO A 69 21.99 1.19 -2.56
N GLN A 70 22.40 1.22 -3.82
CA GLN A 70 23.77 1.60 -4.21
C GLN A 70 23.83 2.95 -4.91
N THR A 71 22.69 3.47 -5.33
CA THR A 71 22.59 4.76 -6.01
C THR A 71 21.53 5.66 -5.37
N VAL A 72 21.65 6.96 -5.62
CA VAL A 72 20.62 7.94 -5.27
C VAL A 72 19.25 7.53 -5.83
N LYS A 73 19.20 6.97 -7.05
CA LYS A 73 17.95 6.52 -7.67
C LYS A 73 17.32 5.38 -6.89
N ASP A 74 18.12 4.44 -6.40
CA ASP A 74 17.63 3.34 -5.56
C ASP A 74 17.05 3.88 -4.25
N VAL A 75 17.71 4.86 -3.63
CA VAL A 75 17.19 5.48 -2.40
C VAL A 75 15.90 6.26 -2.66
N GLN A 76 15.79 6.95 -3.79
CA GLN A 76 14.54 7.61 -4.19
C GLN A 76 13.41 6.61 -4.40
N HIS A 77 13.71 5.48 -5.07
CA HIS A 77 12.75 4.40 -5.27
C HIS A 77 12.29 3.79 -3.93
N LEU A 78 13.23 3.50 -3.03
CA LEU A 78 12.95 3.02 -1.67
C LEU A 78 12.07 4.02 -0.91
N ALA A 79 12.43 5.30 -0.90
CA ALA A 79 11.65 6.32 -0.20
C ALA A 79 10.24 6.47 -0.76
N GLY A 80 10.07 6.44 -2.09
CA GLY A 80 8.74 6.42 -2.72
C GLY A 80 7.92 5.21 -2.28
N GLY A 81 8.55 4.03 -2.22
CA GLY A 81 7.95 2.81 -1.70
C GLY A 81 7.48 2.95 -0.25
N LEU A 82 8.35 3.44 0.63
CA LEU A 82 8.05 3.66 2.06
C LEU A 82 6.91 4.68 2.26
N VAL A 83 6.92 5.78 1.52
CA VAL A 83 5.85 6.80 1.57
C VAL A 83 4.52 6.19 1.14
N SER A 84 4.52 5.31 0.14
CA SER A 84 3.30 4.62 -0.32
C SER A 84 2.70 3.66 0.73
N LEU A 85 3.47 3.31 1.77
CA LEU A 85 3.08 2.47 2.91
C LEU A 85 2.96 3.25 4.22
N SER A 86 3.10 4.59 4.18
CA SER A 86 3.16 5.45 5.36
C SER A 86 1.96 5.29 6.31
N HIS A 87 0.78 4.96 5.79
CA HIS A 87 -0.42 4.74 6.60
C HIS A 87 -0.30 3.55 7.56
N PHE A 88 0.55 2.57 7.25
CA PHE A 88 0.78 1.36 8.05
C PHE A 88 2.05 1.43 8.90
N ILE A 89 2.87 2.48 8.72
CA ILE A 89 4.17 2.61 9.38
C ILE A 89 4.09 3.75 10.41
N PRO A 90 3.87 3.43 11.70
CA PRO A 90 3.86 4.44 12.73
C PRO A 90 5.24 5.09 12.84
N ARG A 91 5.24 6.43 12.91
CA ARG A 91 6.46 7.25 13.00
C ARG A 91 7.47 6.95 11.89
N LEU A 92 6.98 6.81 10.65
CA LEU A 92 7.84 6.56 9.48
C LEU A 92 9.01 7.54 9.39
N ALA A 93 8.78 8.84 9.64
CA ALA A 93 9.82 9.86 9.58
C ALA A 93 10.99 9.58 10.55
N ASP A 94 10.68 9.13 11.77
CA ASP A 94 11.69 8.82 12.79
C ASP A 94 12.48 7.58 12.38
N LYS A 95 11.79 6.53 11.92
CA LYS A 95 12.42 5.27 11.51
C LYS A 95 13.24 5.39 10.23
N ALA A 96 12.79 6.23 9.28
CA ALA A 96 13.45 6.44 7.98
C ALA A 96 14.30 7.71 7.95
N GLY A 97 14.55 8.33 9.10
CA GLY A 97 15.36 9.55 9.22
C GLY A 97 16.72 9.48 8.51
N PRO A 98 17.51 8.41 8.68
CA PRO A 98 18.79 8.26 7.98
C PRO A 98 18.63 8.25 6.45
N ILE A 99 17.64 7.51 5.95
CA ILE A 99 17.33 7.36 4.51
C ILE A 99 16.86 8.71 3.91
N PHE A 100 15.97 9.42 4.61
CA PHE A 100 15.48 10.73 4.16
C PHE A 100 16.55 11.82 4.23
N THR A 101 17.50 11.72 5.18
CA THR A 101 18.63 12.65 5.27
C THR A 101 19.57 12.49 4.06
N LEU A 102 19.81 11.25 3.61
CA LEU A 102 20.56 10.94 2.40
C LEU A 102 19.96 11.60 1.15
N LEU A 103 18.62 11.59 1.02
CA LEU A 103 17.93 12.24 -0.10
C LEU A 103 18.10 13.77 -0.13
N ARG A 104 18.32 14.40 1.02
CA ARG A 104 18.59 15.85 1.11
C ARG A 104 20.03 16.21 0.72
N LYS A 105 20.99 15.31 0.94
CA LYS A 105 22.43 15.54 0.68
C LYS A 105 22.93 14.77 -0.55
N LEU A 106 22.38 15.12 -1.72
CA LEU A 106 22.66 14.43 -2.99
C LEU A 106 24.13 14.49 -3.45
N LYS A 107 24.92 15.47 -3.00
CA LYS A 107 26.30 15.68 -3.48
C LYS A 107 27.33 14.68 -2.93
N ASN A 108 27.10 14.13 -1.73
CA ASN A 108 28.02 13.19 -1.08
C ASN A 108 27.24 11.93 -0.68
N PHE A 109 26.68 11.25 -1.68
CA PHE A 109 25.92 10.04 -1.45
C PHE A 109 26.82 8.95 -0.87
N GLU A 110 26.51 8.52 0.35
CA GLU A 110 27.18 7.41 1.02
C GLU A 110 26.14 6.60 1.79
N TRP A 111 25.94 5.34 1.39
CA TRP A 111 25.05 4.44 2.11
C TRP A 111 25.74 3.95 3.38
N THR A 112 25.43 4.57 4.51
CA THR A 112 26.09 4.30 5.80
C THR A 112 25.50 3.08 6.50
N ASP A 113 26.24 2.52 7.48
CA ASP A 113 25.76 1.41 8.31
C ASP A 113 24.44 1.72 9.01
N GLN A 114 24.23 2.98 9.43
CA GLN A 114 22.95 3.41 10.02
C GLN A 114 21.78 3.33 9.02
N CYS A 115 22.05 3.58 7.74
CA CYS A 115 21.02 3.47 6.70
C CYS A 115 20.72 2.00 6.40
N GLU A 116 21.74 1.15 6.42
CA GLU A 116 21.59 -0.29 6.26
C GLU A 116 20.81 -0.92 7.42
N GLU A 117 21.09 -0.52 8.66
CA GLU A 117 20.37 -0.96 9.84
C GLU A 117 18.90 -0.52 9.79
N ALA A 118 18.64 0.76 9.47
CA ALA A 118 17.29 1.26 9.29
C ALA A 118 16.55 0.48 8.21
N PHE A 119 17.19 0.24 7.05
CA PHE A 119 16.61 -0.51 5.94
C PHE A 119 16.27 -1.96 6.32
N LYS A 120 17.17 -2.68 7.00
CA LYS A 120 16.92 -4.04 7.51
C LYS A 120 15.77 -4.06 8.52
N SER A 121 15.76 -3.11 9.46
CA SER A 121 14.68 -2.95 10.44
C SER A 121 13.33 -2.73 9.74
N PHE A 122 13.28 -1.92 8.68
CA PHE A 122 12.08 -1.74 7.88
C PHE A 122 11.62 -3.01 7.19
N LYS A 123 12.53 -3.77 6.57
CA LYS A 123 12.15 -5.03 5.93
C LYS A 123 11.48 -5.99 6.91
N THR A 124 12.00 -6.08 8.13
CA THR A 124 11.39 -6.88 9.20
C THR A 124 10.03 -6.32 9.60
N PHE A 125 9.90 -5.00 9.76
CA PHE A 125 8.61 -4.38 10.10
C PHE A 125 7.54 -4.59 9.02
N LEU A 126 7.94 -4.61 7.74
CA LEU A 126 7.03 -4.82 6.61
C LEU A 126 6.39 -6.22 6.59
N THR A 127 6.96 -7.21 7.30
CA THR A 127 6.35 -8.54 7.43
C THR A 127 5.25 -8.60 8.49
N THR A 128 5.20 -7.61 9.38
CA THR A 128 4.27 -7.54 10.53
C THR A 128 3.45 -6.26 10.52
N LEU A 129 3.09 -5.75 9.34
CA LEU A 129 2.28 -4.55 9.22
C LEU A 129 0.91 -4.73 9.89
N PRO A 130 0.42 -3.70 10.60
CA PRO A 130 -0.90 -3.74 11.21
C PRO A 130 -2.00 -3.72 10.14
N ILE A 131 -3.13 -4.32 10.48
CA ILE A 131 -4.39 -4.17 9.76
C ILE A 131 -5.11 -2.96 10.34
N LEU A 132 -5.68 -2.11 9.48
CA LEU A 132 -6.41 -0.90 9.85
C LEU A 132 -7.92 -1.09 9.79
#